data_AF-A0A7W8B0C6-F1
#
_entry.id   AF-A0A7W8B0C6-F1
#
_cell.length_a   1.000
_cell.length_b   1.000
_cell.length_c   1.000
_cell.angle_alpha   90.00
_cell.angle_beta   90.00
_cell.angle_gamma   90.00
#
_symmetry.space_group_name_H-M   'P 1'
#
loop_
_entity.id
_entity.type
_entity.pdbx_description
1 polymer ?
#
loop_
_entity_poly.entity_id
_entity_poly.type
_entity_poly.pdbx_seq_one_letter_code
_entity_poly.pdbx_strand_id
1 'polypeptide(L)'
;MWLNEGFATYAEWLWQEDHGGKSAQEIFESFYEGTRPESEGIWDFPPTDPPSAGRVSDSPVYGRGAMTLHKVREAVGDTAFFDILRGWTKRHRHKNVDTEDFLVFCEAKAGKDLTEVFDTWLFGESKPKDP
;
A
#
# COMPACT_ATOMS: atom_id res chain seq x y z
N MET A 1 -5.10 -9.47 -5.28
CA MET A 1 -6.18 -8.72 -4.61
C MET A 1 -5.69 -7.37 -4.07
N TRP A 2 -4.54 -7.33 -3.39
CA TRP A 2 -4.05 -6.10 -2.74
C TRP A 2 -3.94 -4.87 -3.65
N LEU A 3 -3.59 -5.04 -4.93
CA LEU A 3 -3.53 -3.93 -5.91
C LEU A 3 -4.87 -3.21 -6.10
N ASN A 4 -6.00 -3.89 -5.89
CA ASN A 4 -7.30 -3.23 -5.90
C ASN A 4 -7.63 -2.69 -4.51
N GLU A 5 -7.58 -3.58 -3.51
CA GLU A 5 -8.08 -3.29 -2.17
C GLU A 5 -7.20 -2.28 -1.42
N GLY A 6 -5.88 -2.45 -1.46
CA GLY A 6 -4.93 -1.51 -0.86
C GLY A 6 -4.99 -0.12 -1.48
N PHE A 7 -5.20 -0.02 -2.79
CA PHE A 7 -5.42 1.27 -3.46
C PHE A 7 -6.74 1.91 -3.05
N ALA A 8 -7.82 1.15 -2.97
CA ALA A 8 -9.12 1.65 -2.52
C ALA A 8 -9.03 2.15 -1.07
N THR A 9 -8.46 1.35 -0.17
CA THR A 9 -8.24 1.73 1.23
C THR A 9 -7.34 2.97 1.34
N TYR A 10 -6.26 3.06 0.57
CA TYR A 10 -5.40 4.24 0.63
C TYR A 10 -6.08 5.49 0.05
N ALA A 11 -6.95 5.35 -0.96
CA ALA A 11 -7.75 6.45 -1.46
C ALA A 11 -8.70 7.01 -0.39
N GLU A 12 -9.24 6.17 0.51
CA GLU A 12 -10.02 6.63 1.66
C GLU A 12 -9.16 7.45 2.64
N TRP A 13 -7.90 7.07 2.85
CA TRP A 13 -6.98 7.81 3.72
C TRP A 13 -6.67 9.18 3.13
N LEU A 14 -6.37 9.23 1.82
CA LEU A 14 -6.14 10.48 1.10
C LEU A 14 -7.38 11.38 1.11
N TRP A 15 -8.58 10.81 0.99
CA TRP A 15 -9.82 11.56 1.07
C TRP A 15 -10.01 12.17 2.47
N GLN A 16 -9.78 11.39 3.53
CA GLN A 16 -9.85 11.92 4.90
C GLN A 16 -8.85 13.05 5.14
N GLU A 17 -7.60 12.89 4.70
CA GLU A 17 -6.56 13.92 4.78
C GLU A 17 -6.98 15.22 4.08
N ASP A 18 -7.56 15.11 2.87
CA ASP A 18 -8.02 16.26 2.08
C ASP A 18 -9.26 16.96 2.67
N HIS A 19 -10.09 16.24 3.43
CA HIS A 19 -11.38 16.73 3.95
C HIS A 19 -11.34 17.08 5.45
N GLY A 20 -10.15 17.36 5.99
CA GLY A 20 -9.97 17.80 7.37
C GLY A 20 -10.15 16.70 8.42
N GLY A 21 -10.09 15.44 8.00
CA GLY A 21 -9.99 14.28 8.86
C GLY A 21 -8.54 14.02 9.30
N LYS A 22 -8.27 12.77 9.69
CA LYS A 22 -6.91 12.32 10.01
C LYS A 22 -6.05 12.34 8.74
N SER A 23 -4.79 12.75 8.89
CA SER A 23 -3.79 12.60 7.83
C SER A 23 -3.55 11.12 7.49
N ALA A 24 -3.04 10.86 6.28
CA ALA A 24 -2.66 9.51 5.88
C ALA A 24 -1.58 8.92 6.82
N GLN A 25 -0.71 9.79 7.36
CA GLN A 25 0.31 9.43 8.35
C GLN A 25 -0.31 9.00 9.69
N GLU A 26 -1.24 9.78 10.26
CA GLU A 26 -1.93 9.38 11.51
C GLU A 26 -2.74 8.09 11.34
N ILE A 27 -3.30 7.88 10.15
CA ILE A 27 -3.99 6.63 9.82
C ILE A 27 -2.98 5.47 9.76
N PHE A 28 -1.87 5.64 9.05
CA PHE A 28 -0.78 4.67 8.98
C PHE A 28 -0.30 4.26 10.38
N GLU A 29 -0.04 5.24 11.26
CA GLU A 29 0.41 5.01 12.63
C GLU A 29 -0.59 4.18 13.42
N SER A 30 -1.89 4.49 13.31
CA SER A 30 -2.91 3.68 14.00
C SER A 30 -3.06 2.25 13.47
N PHE A 31 -2.76 2.02 12.18
CA PHE A 31 -2.64 0.67 11.64
C PHE A 31 -1.43 -0.06 12.21
N TYR A 32 -0.27 0.61 12.24
CA TYR A 32 0.97 0.08 12.77
C TYR A 32 0.87 -0.27 14.26
N GLU A 33 0.29 0.62 15.06
CA GLU A 33 0.12 0.46 16.51
C GLU A 33 -1.00 -0.52 16.90
N GLY A 34 -1.90 -0.85 15.97
CA GLY A 34 -3.03 -1.74 16.25
C GLY A 34 -4.16 -1.06 17.03
N THR A 35 -4.28 0.27 16.93
CA THR A 35 -5.24 1.06 17.73
C THR A 35 -6.60 1.25 17.06
N ARG A 36 -6.82 0.65 15.89
CA ARG A 36 -8.11 0.65 15.19
C ARG A 36 -8.60 -0.79 14.90
N PRO A 37 -9.92 -1.00 14.78
CA PRO A 37 -10.49 -2.33 14.53
C PRO A 37 -9.93 -3.01 13.28
N GLU A 38 -9.69 -2.25 12.22
CA GLU A 38 -9.19 -2.76 10.93
C GLU A 38 -7.74 -3.27 11.00
N SER A 39 -7.03 -3.02 12.10
CA SER A 39 -5.67 -3.53 12.32
C SER A 39 -5.63 -4.96 12.83
N GLU A 40 -6.76 -5.55 13.22
CA GLU A 40 -6.79 -6.92 13.71
C GLU A 40 -6.29 -7.90 12.63
N GLY A 41 -5.29 -8.71 12.97
CA GLY A 41 -4.68 -9.68 12.05
C GLY A 41 -3.89 -9.06 10.89
N ILE A 42 -3.62 -7.75 10.91
CA ILE A 42 -2.96 -7.04 9.79
C ILE A 42 -1.56 -7.59 9.47
N TRP A 43 -0.89 -8.21 10.44
CA TRP A 43 0.46 -8.77 10.31
C TRP A 43 0.48 -10.30 10.12
N ASP A 44 -0.67 -10.95 9.89
CA ASP A 44 -0.76 -12.42 9.80
C ASP A 44 0.00 -13.02 8.61
N PHE A 45 0.06 -12.29 7.49
CA PHE A 45 0.70 -12.71 6.24
C PHE A 45 1.00 -11.48 5.36
N PRO A 46 1.92 -11.57 4.37
CA PRO A 46 2.17 -10.45 3.44
C PRO A 46 1.02 -10.28 2.44
N PRO A 47 0.65 -9.03 2.04
CA PRO A 47 -0.45 -8.79 1.10
C PRO A 47 -0.38 -9.55 -0.24
N THR A 48 0.83 -9.94 -0.62
CA THR A 48 1.14 -10.65 -1.86
C THR A 48 0.98 -12.16 -1.77
N ASP A 49 0.95 -12.74 -0.57
CA ASP A 49 0.85 -14.20 -0.36
C ASP A 49 -0.22 -14.56 0.70
N PRO A 50 -1.52 -14.41 0.38
CA PRO A 50 -2.58 -14.95 1.22
C PRO A 50 -2.50 -16.48 1.28
N PRO A 51 -2.58 -17.10 2.47
CA PRO A 51 -2.33 -18.53 2.62
C PRO A 51 -3.45 -19.42 2.07
N SER A 52 -4.57 -18.84 1.64
CA SER A 52 -5.62 -19.53 0.90
C SER A 52 -6.51 -18.55 0.13
N ALA A 53 -7.25 -19.07 -0.86
CA ALA A 53 -8.25 -18.29 -1.59
C ALA A 53 -9.34 -17.69 -0.67
N GLY A 54 -9.63 -18.31 0.47
CA GLY A 54 -10.62 -17.79 1.43
C GLY A 54 -10.11 -16.60 2.24
N ARG A 55 -8.79 -16.32 2.23
CA ARG A 55 -8.15 -15.24 3.00
C ARG A 55 -7.69 -14.07 2.13
N VAL A 56 -8.04 -14.06 0.83
CA VAL A 56 -7.65 -12.99 -0.10
C VAL A 56 -8.37 -11.65 0.17
N SER A 57 -9.31 -11.65 1.12
CA SER A 57 -10.06 -10.47 1.56
C SER A 57 -9.83 -10.13 3.04
N ASP A 58 -8.81 -10.71 3.67
CA ASP A 58 -8.47 -10.41 5.07
C ASP A 58 -7.68 -9.10 5.20
N SER A 59 -7.62 -8.58 6.43
CA SER A 59 -7.01 -7.30 6.79
C SER A 59 -5.65 -6.99 6.16
N PRO A 60 -4.68 -7.92 6.05
CA PRO A 60 -3.39 -7.62 5.42
C PRO A 60 -3.51 -7.10 3.98
N VAL A 61 -4.45 -7.64 3.20
CA VAL A 61 -4.62 -7.28 1.78
C VAL A 61 -5.02 -5.81 1.62
N TYR A 62 -5.80 -5.30 2.57
CA TYR A 62 -6.31 -3.93 2.60
C TYR A 62 -5.34 -3.00 3.33
N GLY A 63 -5.14 -3.24 4.63
CA GLY A 63 -4.37 -2.37 5.51
C GLY A 63 -2.90 -2.30 5.13
N ARG A 64 -2.20 -3.45 5.04
CA ARG A 64 -0.77 -3.44 4.63
C ARG A 64 -0.59 -3.05 3.17
N GLY A 65 -1.57 -3.34 2.31
CA GLY A 65 -1.60 -2.81 0.94
C GLY A 65 -1.58 -1.27 0.92
N ALA A 66 -2.42 -0.62 1.73
CA ALA A 66 -2.45 0.83 1.87
C ALA A 66 -1.19 1.38 2.57
N MET A 67 -0.68 0.71 3.61
CA MET A 67 0.59 1.08 4.26
C MET A 67 1.77 1.06 3.29
N THR A 68 1.81 0.07 2.39
CA THR A 68 2.84 0.00 1.33
C THR A 68 2.77 1.22 0.41
N LEU A 69 1.57 1.61 -0.03
CA LEU A 69 1.41 2.80 -0.88
C LEU A 69 1.82 4.09 -0.16
N HIS A 70 1.52 4.18 1.15
CA HIS A 70 1.98 5.30 1.97
C HIS A 70 3.50 5.38 2.02
N LYS A 71 4.18 4.25 2.21
CA LYS A 71 5.64 4.19 2.25
C LYS A 71 6.29 4.49 0.91
N VAL A 72 5.65 4.09 -0.20
CA VAL A 72 6.07 4.55 -1.53
C VAL A 72 5.94 6.07 -1.63
N ARG A 73 4.83 6.67 -1.17
CA ARG A 73 4.63 8.14 -1.14
C ARG A 73 5.74 8.83 -0.36
N GLU A 74 6.06 8.37 0.85
CA GLU A 74 7.15 8.93 1.65
C GLU A 74 8.51 8.82 0.94
N ALA A 75 8.78 7.67 0.31
CA ALA A 75 10.06 7.40 -0.32
C ALA A 75 10.32 8.24 -1.59
N VAL A 76 9.27 8.63 -2.32
CA VAL A 76 9.37 9.35 -3.61
C VAL A 76 8.88 10.80 -3.54
N GLY A 77 8.15 11.16 -2.49
CA GLY A 77 7.48 12.45 -2.32
C GLY A 77 6.17 12.58 -3.10
N ASP A 78 5.31 13.50 -2.65
CA ASP A 78 3.94 13.67 -3.17
C ASP A 78 3.85 13.85 -4.68
N THR A 79 4.69 14.73 -5.25
CA THR A 79 4.62 15.04 -6.69
C THR A 79 4.85 13.78 -7.53
N ALA A 80 5.93 13.03 -7.23
CA ALA A 80 6.24 11.80 -7.93
C ALA A 80 5.18 10.71 -7.66
N PHE A 81 4.68 10.62 -6.42
CA PHE A 81 3.68 9.63 -6.06
C PHE A 81 2.37 9.81 -6.82
N PHE A 82 1.82 11.03 -6.86
CA PHE A 82 0.59 11.29 -7.61
C PHE A 82 0.79 11.19 -9.14
N ASP A 83 2.00 11.46 -9.63
CA ASP A 83 2.36 11.17 -11.03
C ASP A 83 2.38 9.67 -11.33
N ILE A 84 2.90 8.85 -10.39
CA ILE A 84 2.86 7.39 -10.46
C ILE A 84 1.39 6.91 -10.52
N LEU A 85 0.52 7.35 -9.61
CA LEU A 85 -0.89 6.92 -9.58
C LEU A 85 -1.63 7.23 -10.89
N ARG A 86 -1.48 8.45 -11.40
CA ARG A 86 -2.09 8.88 -12.68
C ARG A 86 -1.51 8.11 -13.86
N GLY A 87 -0.19 7.89 -13.86
CA GLY A 87 0.50 7.16 -14.91
C GLY A 87 0.10 5.68 -14.95
N TRP A 88 0.05 5.04 -13.79
CA TRP A 88 -0.31 3.63 -13.60
C TRP A 88 -1.71 3.35 -14.15
N THR A 89 -2.71 4.08 -13.64
CA THR A 89 -4.11 3.95 -14.07
C THR A 89 -4.31 4.25 -15.55
N LYS A 90 -3.57 5.22 -16.11
CA LYS A 90 -3.63 5.54 -17.55
C LYS A 90 -3.01 4.44 -18.41
N ARG A 91 -1.84 3.92 -18.05
CA ARG A 91 -1.09 2.93 -18.85
C ARG A 91 -1.75 1.56 -18.86
N HIS A 92 -2.37 1.18 -17.74
CA HIS A 92 -2.95 -0.13 -17.53
C HIS A 92 -4.49 -0.14 -17.58
N ARG A 93 -5.09 0.95 -18.08
CA ARG A 93 -6.53 1.03 -18.32
C ARG A 93 -7.00 -0.14 -19.21
N HIS A 94 -8.05 -0.84 -18.76
CA HIS A 94 -8.64 -2.01 -19.44
C HIS A 94 -7.69 -3.22 -19.56
N LYS A 95 -6.67 -3.32 -18.70
CA LYS A 95 -5.74 -4.44 -18.65
C LYS A 95 -5.76 -5.10 -17.28
N ASN A 96 -5.28 -6.35 -17.25
CA ASN A 96 -4.87 -7.01 -16.02
C ASN A 96 -3.37 -6.78 -15.83
N VAL A 97 -2.96 -6.63 -14.59
CA VAL A 97 -1.59 -6.37 -14.14
C VAL A 97 -1.35 -7.16 -12.87
N ASP A 98 -0.08 -7.41 -12.58
CA ASP A 98 0.34 -8.04 -11.34
C ASP A 98 1.21 -7.11 -10.48
N THR A 99 1.75 -7.68 -9.41
CA THR A 99 2.58 -6.95 -8.45
C THR A 99 3.88 -6.48 -9.10
N GLU A 100 4.53 -7.32 -9.90
CA GLU A 100 5.82 -7.00 -10.53
C GLU A 100 5.67 -5.84 -11.51
N ASP A 101 4.59 -5.82 -12.30
CA ASP A 101 4.24 -4.68 -13.16
C ASP A 101 4.21 -3.37 -12.37
N PHE A 102 3.63 -3.38 -11.17
CA PHE A 102 3.51 -2.18 -10.34
C PHE A 102 4.85 -1.74 -9.75
N LEU A 103 5.67 -2.68 -9.26
CA LEU A 103 6.98 -2.36 -8.68
C LEU A 103 7.89 -1.71 -9.72
N VAL A 104 8.02 -2.36 -10.89
CA VAL A 104 8.81 -1.86 -12.01
C VAL A 104 8.30 -0.50 -12.47
N PHE A 105 6.98 -0.30 -12.52
CA PHE A 105 6.40 0.98 -12.89
C PHE A 105 6.76 2.09 -11.90
N CYS A 106 6.70 1.81 -10.59
CA CYS A 106 7.05 2.77 -9.54
C CYS A 106 8.52 3.21 -9.65
N GLU A 107 9.44 2.26 -9.71
CA GLU A 107 10.87 2.54 -9.78
C GLU A 107 11.25 3.28 -11.06
N ALA A 108 10.71 2.85 -12.21
CA ALA A 108 10.95 3.53 -13.48
C ALA A 108 10.42 4.96 -13.50
N LYS A 109 9.32 5.24 -12.79
CA LYS A 109 8.76 6.59 -12.69
C LYS A 109 9.44 7.46 -11.64
N ALA A 110 9.86 6.88 -10.52
CA ALA A 110 10.56 7.56 -9.45
C ALA A 110 12.03 7.81 -9.79
N GLY A 111 12.62 7.01 -10.69
CA GLY A 111 14.07 7.01 -10.92
C GLY A 111 14.87 6.60 -9.68
N LYS A 112 14.25 5.80 -8.80
CA LYS A 112 14.77 5.40 -7.49
C LYS A 112 14.50 3.92 -7.27
N ASP A 113 15.46 3.24 -6.65
CA ASP A 113 15.30 1.88 -6.13
C ASP A 113 14.36 1.91 -4.92
N LEU A 114 13.29 1.12 -4.98
CA LEU A 114 12.26 1.01 -3.95
C LEU A 114 12.21 -0.40 -3.35
N THR A 115 13.19 -1.25 -3.67
CA THR A 115 13.26 -2.66 -3.23
C THR A 115 13.09 -2.79 -1.72
N GLU A 116 13.82 -2.01 -0.92
CA GLU A 116 13.75 -2.08 0.56
C GLU A 116 12.34 -1.71 1.09
N VAL A 117 11.66 -0.77 0.43
CA VAL A 117 10.28 -0.40 0.78
C VAL A 117 9.34 -1.58 0.53
N PHE A 118 9.45 -2.23 -0.62
CA PHE A 118 8.59 -3.37 -0.96
C PHE A 118 8.92 -4.60 -0.11
N ASP A 119 10.19 -4.90 0.10
CA ASP A 119 10.64 -6.00 0.95
C ASP A 119 10.08 -5.89 2.38
N THR A 120 10.11 -4.68 2.93
CA THR A 120 9.63 -4.42 4.29
C THR A 120 8.10 -4.47 4.37
N TRP A 121 7.41 -3.71 3.51
CA TRP A 121 5.98 -3.43 3.71
C TRP A 121 5.07 -4.39 2.96
N LEU A 122 5.50 -4.87 1.79
CA LEU A 122 4.70 -5.68 0.89
C LEU A 122 5.02 -7.18 0.96
N PHE A 123 6.29 -7.54 1.15
CA PHE A 123 6.74 -8.93 1.18
C PHE A 123 7.06 -9.46 2.58
N GLY A 124 7.35 -8.57 3.55
CA GLY A 124 7.73 -8.96 4.89
C GLY A 124 6.68 -9.82 5.61
N GLU A 125 7.11 -10.91 6.24
CA GLU A 125 6.21 -11.86 6.91
C GLU A 125 5.70 -11.39 8.27
N SER A 126 6.31 -10.36 8.86
CA SER A 126 5.99 -9.89 10.20
C SER A 126 6.00 -8.36 10.27
N LYS A 127 5.43 -7.83 11.37
CA LYS A 127 5.52 -6.40 11.70
C LYS A 127 6.98 -5.91 11.68
N PRO A 128 7.30 -4.84 10.91
CA PRO A 128 8.61 -4.20 10.96
C PRO A 128 8.95 -3.72 12.39
N LYS A 129 10.25 -3.56 12.70
CA LYS A 129 10.66 -3.01 14.01
C LYS A 129 10.34 -1.52 14.10
N ASP A 130 10.56 -0.82 13.01
CA ASP A 130 10.39 0.62 12.89
C ASP A 130 9.32 0.92 11.83
N PRO A 131 8.46 1.91 12.10
CA PRO A 131 7.35 2.26 11.23
C PRO A 131 7.77 2.94 9.94
#